data_AF-A0A2H0D6Y5-F1
#
_entry.id   AF-A0A2H0D6Y5-F1
#
_cell.length_a   1.000
_cell.length_b   1.000
_cell.length_c   1.000
_cell.angle_alpha   90.00
_cell.angle_beta   90.00
_cell.angle_gamma   90.00
#
_symmetry.space_group_name_H-M   'P 1'
#
loop_
_entity.id
_entity.type
_entity.pdbx_description
1 polymer ?
#
loop_
_entity_poly.entity_id
_entity_poly.type
_entity_poly.pdbx_seq_one_letter_code
_entity_poly.pdbx_strand_id
1 'polypeptide(L)'
;YLFVCSLPLGKLKTNYPGAYKWIQRFENKKNKNGSKTIQETCKGHKPFWYSLRPKQANIVTAINPFERFFFSFSEKPFTIDQRLIAITVKSKSDVELIAALLNSIVTFLTVEMRGTSRNLGALDLNANYIKTLLVLNPALLTVNSIKEIKKSFQPLKTRKIKPIFEEVKQPDRINFDKTVLKAFGINESILTSLYQLLSTAVRNRVTMKER
;
A
#
# COMPACT_ATOMS: atom_id res chain seq x y z
N TYR A 1 -8.09 12.36 12.81
CA TYR A 1 -6.89 11.87 13.53
C TYR A 1 -7.26 10.62 14.31
N LEU A 2 -6.50 9.54 14.13
CA LEU A 2 -6.64 8.32 14.93
C LEU A 2 -5.84 8.49 16.22
N PHE A 3 -6.49 8.41 17.38
CA PHE A 3 -5.81 8.40 18.68
C PHE A 3 -5.55 6.94 19.11
N VAL A 4 -4.29 6.58 19.37
CA VAL A 4 -3.90 5.24 19.82
C VAL A 4 -3.05 5.38 21.06
N CYS A 5 -3.49 4.78 22.17
CA CYS A 5 -2.74 4.80 23.42
C CYS A 5 -2.87 3.46 24.16
N SER A 6 -1.76 2.96 24.68
CA SER A 6 -1.67 1.72 25.49
C SER A 6 -1.18 1.97 26.91
N LEU A 7 -1.05 3.24 27.34
CA LEU A 7 -0.60 3.60 28.68
C LEU A 7 -1.80 3.75 29.64
N PRO A 8 -1.65 3.36 30.92
CA PRO A 8 -2.70 3.54 31.92
C PRO A 8 -2.95 5.02 32.23
N LEU A 9 -4.18 5.35 32.66
CA LEU A 9 -4.60 6.73 32.96
C LEU A 9 -3.70 7.43 33.97
N GLY A 10 -3.19 6.72 34.99
CA GLY A 10 -2.26 7.30 35.98
C GLY A 10 -1.00 7.84 35.33
N LYS A 11 -0.38 7.08 34.42
CA LYS A 11 0.82 7.52 33.68
C LYS A 11 0.52 8.67 32.73
N LEU A 12 -0.67 8.66 32.11
CA LEU A 12 -1.10 9.74 31.22
C LEU A 12 -1.37 11.03 31.98
N LYS A 13 -1.98 10.95 33.16
CA LYS A 13 -2.27 12.12 34.00
C LYS A 13 -0.99 12.87 34.39
N THR A 14 0.05 12.13 34.75
CA THR A 14 1.34 12.70 35.17
C THR A 14 2.19 13.17 33.99
N ASN A 15 2.35 12.35 32.94
CA ASN A 15 3.36 12.60 31.90
C ASN A 15 2.77 13.16 30.59
N TYR A 16 1.47 12.99 30.35
CA TYR A 16 0.81 13.34 29.08
C TYR A 16 -0.59 13.96 29.32
N PRO A 17 -0.69 15.10 30.04
CA PRO A 17 -1.97 15.65 30.51
C PRO A 17 -2.95 15.98 29.38
N GLY A 18 -2.46 16.33 28.18
CA GLY A 18 -3.31 16.54 27.01
C GLY A 18 -4.02 15.27 26.53
N ALA A 19 -3.30 14.14 26.46
CA ALA A 19 -3.87 12.84 26.11
C ALA A 19 -4.85 12.35 27.19
N TYR A 20 -4.53 12.58 28.46
CA TYR A 20 -5.44 12.28 29.58
C TYR A 20 -6.76 13.05 29.47
N LYS A 21 -6.69 14.38 29.32
CA LYS A 21 -7.88 15.24 29.14
C LYS A 21 -8.69 14.85 27.91
N TRP A 22 -8.01 14.48 26.81
CA TRP A 22 -8.67 13.99 25.60
C TRP A 22 -9.51 12.74 25.90
N ILE A 23 -8.94 11.73 26.57
CA ILE A 23 -9.67 10.49 26.91
C ILE A 23 -10.87 10.79 27.81
N GLN A 24 -10.68 11.58 28.87
CA GLN A 24 -11.76 11.91 29.82
C GLN A 24 -12.94 12.61 29.14
N ARG A 25 -12.68 13.46 28.14
CA ARG A 25 -13.74 14.14 27.37
C ARG A 25 -14.71 13.17 26.68
N PHE A 26 -14.25 11.96 26.35
CA PHE A 26 -15.07 10.96 25.65
C PHE A 26 -15.67 9.90 26.55
N GLU A 27 -15.19 9.75 27.78
CA GLU A 27 -15.61 8.68 28.71
C GLU A 27 -17.14 8.58 28.84
N ASN A 28 -17.78 9.72 29.15
CA ASN A 28 -19.23 9.81 29.35
C ASN A 28 -20.00 10.30 28.11
N LYS A 29 -19.31 10.56 27.00
CA LYS A 29 -19.97 11.05 25.78
C LYS A 29 -20.79 9.91 25.18
N LYS A 30 -22.02 10.21 24.75
CA LYS A 30 -22.87 9.23 24.08
C LYS A 30 -22.33 8.88 22.68
N ASN A 31 -22.52 7.63 22.27
CA ASN A 31 -22.23 7.17 20.91
C ASN A 31 -23.21 7.79 19.88
N LYS A 32 -22.98 7.56 18.59
CA LYS A 32 -23.72 8.23 17.49
C LYS A 32 -25.25 8.03 17.56
N ASN A 33 -25.71 6.90 18.10
CA ASN A 33 -27.15 6.60 18.24
C ASN A 33 -27.70 6.84 19.65
N GLY A 34 -26.92 7.43 20.57
CA GLY A 34 -27.38 7.81 21.91
C GLY A 34 -27.54 6.66 22.92
N SER A 35 -27.39 5.41 22.50
CA SER A 35 -27.75 4.22 23.29
C SER A 35 -26.80 3.94 24.47
N LYS A 36 -25.52 4.25 24.32
CA LYS A 36 -24.45 3.93 25.31
C LYS A 36 -23.40 5.03 25.33
N THR A 37 -22.60 5.10 26.39
CA THR A 37 -21.38 5.90 26.39
C THR A 37 -20.33 5.30 25.46
N ILE A 38 -19.36 6.11 25.04
CA ILE A 38 -18.22 5.61 24.25
C ILE A 38 -17.43 4.58 25.04
N GLN A 39 -17.22 4.79 26.35
CA GLN A 39 -16.53 3.82 27.21
C GLN A 39 -17.25 2.46 27.24
N GLU A 40 -18.58 2.46 27.40
CA GLU A 40 -19.38 1.23 27.39
C GLU A 40 -19.31 0.51 26.05
N THR A 41 -19.36 1.27 24.95
CA THR A 41 -19.29 0.74 23.59
C THR A 41 -17.90 0.16 23.29
N CYS A 42 -16.85 0.78 23.82
CA CYS A 42 -15.45 0.41 23.58
C CYS A 42 -14.85 -0.48 24.68
N LYS A 43 -15.66 -1.01 25.61
CA LYS A 43 -15.19 -1.84 26.75
C LYS A 43 -14.36 -3.07 26.35
N GLY A 44 -14.57 -3.58 25.13
CA GLY A 44 -13.84 -4.72 24.59
C GLY A 44 -12.41 -4.41 24.17
N HIS A 45 -12.05 -3.13 24.02
CA HIS A 45 -10.71 -2.73 23.66
C HIS A 45 -9.69 -3.08 24.75
N LYS A 46 -8.45 -3.35 24.32
CA LYS A 46 -7.35 -3.77 25.19
C LYS A 46 -6.05 -3.00 24.87
N PRO A 47 -5.24 -2.63 25.88
CA PRO A 47 -5.42 -2.92 27.31
C PRO A 47 -6.52 -2.10 27.99
N PHE A 48 -6.90 -0.95 27.45
CA PHE A 48 -7.95 -0.08 28.01
C PHE A 48 -9.06 0.18 26.99
N TRP A 49 -10.22 0.67 27.46
CA TRP A 49 -11.36 1.01 26.60
C TRP A 49 -11.00 2.06 25.53
N TYR A 50 -10.05 2.95 25.83
CA TYR A 50 -9.53 3.98 24.93
C TYR A 50 -8.32 3.51 24.10
N SER A 51 -7.92 2.25 24.21
CA SER A 51 -6.85 1.67 23.40
C SER A 51 -7.38 1.18 22.06
N LEU A 52 -6.58 1.34 21.01
CA LEU A 52 -6.84 0.71 19.71
C LEU A 52 -5.62 -0.13 19.34
N ARG A 53 -5.86 -1.23 18.63
CA ARG A 53 -4.81 -2.05 18.02
C ARG A 53 -5.01 -2.03 16.51
N PRO A 54 -4.68 -0.91 15.85
CA PRO A 54 -4.87 -0.82 14.42
C PRO A 54 -4.03 -1.87 13.71
N LYS A 55 -4.51 -2.33 12.55
CA LYS A 55 -3.70 -3.18 11.67
C LYS A 55 -2.44 -2.43 11.27
N GLN A 56 -1.32 -3.13 11.33
CA GLN A 56 -0.04 -2.64 10.85
C GLN A 56 0.38 -3.41 9.60
N ALA A 57 1.08 -2.72 8.71
CA ALA A 57 1.59 -3.30 7.47
C ALA A 57 2.94 -2.69 7.12
N ASN A 58 3.73 -3.42 6.34
CA ASN A 58 4.96 -2.91 5.75
C ASN A 58 4.69 -2.23 4.42
N ILE A 59 3.74 -2.76 3.64
CA ILE A 59 3.45 -2.31 2.29
C ILE A 59 1.95 -2.03 2.17
N VAL A 60 1.59 -0.97 1.43
CA VAL A 60 0.21 -0.60 1.15
C VAL A 60 0.01 -0.25 -0.32
N THR A 61 -1.19 -0.52 -0.82
CA THR A 61 -1.68 -0.01 -2.10
C THR A 61 -3.12 0.50 -1.96
N ALA A 62 -3.58 1.25 -2.96
CA ALA A 62 -4.96 1.73 -2.99
C ALA A 62 -5.94 0.58 -3.24
N ILE A 63 -7.10 0.60 -2.58
CA ILE A 63 -8.21 -0.30 -2.89
C ILE A 63 -8.73 -0.04 -4.30
N ASN A 64 -8.81 1.24 -4.70
CA ASN A 64 -9.33 1.64 -5.99
C ASN A 64 -8.31 2.43 -6.82
N PRO A 65 -7.26 1.77 -7.36
CA PRO A 65 -6.34 2.45 -8.27
C PRO A 65 -7.08 2.85 -9.55
N PHE A 66 -6.92 4.11 -9.93
CA PHE A 66 -7.42 4.66 -11.17
C PHE A 66 -6.31 4.59 -12.23
N GLU A 67 -5.60 5.69 -12.48
CA GLU A 67 -4.47 5.73 -13.42
C GLU A 67 -3.10 5.60 -12.72
N ARG A 68 -3.07 5.73 -11.39
CA ARG A 68 -1.84 5.73 -10.61
C ARG A 68 -1.68 4.41 -9.86
N PHE A 69 -0.62 3.70 -10.19
CA PHE A 69 -0.24 2.42 -9.59
C PHE A 69 0.94 2.64 -8.66
N PHE A 70 0.85 2.10 -7.45
CA PHE A 70 1.96 2.14 -6.51
C PHE A 70 1.79 1.10 -5.41
N PHE A 71 2.92 0.65 -4.89
CA PHE A 71 3.02 -0.03 -3.60
C PHE A 71 3.99 0.77 -2.74
N SER A 72 3.45 1.51 -1.77
CA SER A 72 4.28 2.28 -0.83
C SER A 72 4.70 1.37 0.32
N PHE A 73 5.87 1.60 0.90
CA PHE A 73 6.39 0.74 1.96
C PHE A 73 7.13 1.50 3.06
N SER A 74 7.28 0.82 4.19
CA SER A 74 8.18 1.16 5.29
C SER A 74 8.77 -0.12 5.86
N GLU A 75 10.06 -0.10 6.17
CA GLU A 75 10.75 -1.24 6.81
C GLU A 75 10.10 -1.57 8.15
N LYS A 76 9.75 -0.54 8.93
CA LYS A 76 8.98 -0.68 10.17
C LYS A 76 7.48 -0.67 9.84
N PRO A 77 6.70 -1.66 10.31
CA PRO A 77 5.26 -1.66 10.10
C PRO A 77 4.60 -0.38 10.65
N PHE A 78 3.63 0.14 9.91
CA PHE A 78 2.89 1.35 10.28
C PHE A 78 1.38 1.11 10.27
N THR A 79 0.67 1.92 11.05
CA THR A 79 -0.78 1.91 11.13
C THR A 79 -1.40 2.43 9.84
N ILE A 80 -2.39 1.71 9.31
CA ILE A 80 -3.04 2.04 8.05
C ILE A 80 -4.50 2.46 8.23
N ASP A 81 -5.01 3.24 7.28
CA ASP A 81 -6.43 3.56 7.14
C ASP A 81 -7.19 2.42 6.43
N GLN A 82 -8.52 2.38 6.57
CA GLN A 82 -9.42 1.40 5.94
C GLN A 82 -9.46 1.47 4.40
N ARG A 83 -9.00 2.57 3.79
CA ARG A 83 -8.97 2.73 2.31
C ARG A 83 -7.75 2.16 1.62
N LEU A 84 -6.87 1.49 2.35
CA LEU A 84 -5.66 0.86 1.84
C LEU A 84 -5.74 -0.66 1.99
N ILE A 85 -5.11 -1.37 1.06
CA ILE A 85 -4.87 -2.81 1.22
C ILE A 85 -3.54 -2.99 1.96
N ALA A 86 -3.60 -3.71 3.06
CA ALA A 86 -2.47 -4.03 3.93
C ALA A 86 -1.69 -5.24 3.40
N ILE A 87 -0.37 -5.11 3.23
CA ILE A 87 0.53 -6.22 2.95
C ILE A 87 1.58 -6.28 4.06
N THR A 88 1.57 -7.38 4.81
CA THR A 88 2.59 -7.68 5.82
C THR A 88 3.67 -8.55 5.21
N VAL A 89 4.93 -8.16 5.46
CA VAL A 89 6.08 -8.91 4.99
C VAL A 89 6.50 -9.88 6.08
N LYS A 90 6.78 -11.13 5.71
CA LYS A 90 7.23 -12.16 6.67
C LYS A 90 8.55 -11.74 7.31
N SER A 91 8.76 -12.16 8.56
CA SER A 91 10.02 -11.91 9.27
C SER A 91 11.21 -12.42 8.46
N LYS A 92 12.31 -11.66 8.45
CA LYS A 92 13.55 -11.89 7.67
C LYS A 92 13.45 -11.69 6.16
N SER A 93 12.28 -11.37 5.61
CA SER A 93 12.17 -11.00 4.19
C SER A 93 12.55 -9.53 3.97
N ASP A 94 13.14 -9.24 2.82
CA ASP A 94 13.57 -7.91 2.44
C ASP A 94 12.36 -7.08 1.95
N VAL A 95 11.87 -6.20 2.83
CA VAL A 95 10.68 -5.37 2.59
C VAL A 95 10.86 -4.49 1.36
N GLU A 96 12.03 -3.87 1.21
CA GLU A 96 12.32 -2.97 0.10
C GLU A 96 12.37 -3.73 -1.22
N LEU A 97 13.00 -4.91 -1.26
CA LEU A 97 13.02 -5.74 -2.45
C LEU A 97 11.60 -6.16 -2.86
N ILE A 98 10.78 -6.61 -1.91
CA ILE A 98 9.39 -6.99 -2.19
C ILE A 98 8.60 -5.79 -2.72
N ALA A 99 8.75 -4.62 -2.09
CA ALA A 99 8.11 -3.39 -2.56
C ALA A 99 8.59 -3.00 -3.97
N ALA A 100 9.88 -3.13 -4.27
CA ALA A 100 10.41 -2.89 -5.61
C ALA A 100 9.74 -3.82 -6.63
N LEU A 101 9.75 -5.14 -6.40
CA LEU A 101 9.14 -6.11 -7.33
C LEU A 101 7.63 -5.86 -7.52
N LEU A 102 6.91 -5.45 -6.47
CA LEU A 102 5.52 -5.06 -6.56
C LEU A 102 5.29 -3.79 -7.40
N ASN A 103 6.26 -2.88 -7.48
CA ASN A 103 6.20 -1.68 -8.32
C ASN A 103 6.67 -1.90 -9.76
N SER A 104 7.13 -3.10 -10.12
CA SER A 104 7.56 -3.42 -11.49
C SER A 104 6.38 -3.39 -12.49
N ILE A 105 6.71 -3.15 -13.76
CA ILE A 105 5.75 -3.22 -14.87
C ILE A 105 5.02 -4.56 -14.94
N VAL A 106 5.70 -5.66 -14.61
CA VAL A 106 5.12 -7.01 -14.63
C VAL A 106 4.00 -7.12 -13.59
N THR A 107 4.24 -6.63 -12.38
CA THR A 107 3.21 -6.61 -11.33
C THR A 107 2.08 -5.67 -11.70
N PHE A 108 2.38 -4.46 -12.20
CA PHE A 108 1.34 -3.50 -12.60
C PHE A 108 0.44 -4.05 -13.71
N LEU A 109 1.02 -4.72 -14.70
CA LEU A 109 0.25 -5.40 -15.74
C LEU A 109 -0.61 -6.53 -15.15
N THR A 110 -0.08 -7.32 -14.22
CA THR A 110 -0.87 -8.37 -13.56
C THR A 110 -2.04 -7.79 -12.76
N VAL A 111 -1.81 -6.66 -12.08
CA VAL A 111 -2.85 -5.90 -11.36
C VAL A 111 -3.94 -5.44 -12.32
N GLU A 112 -3.56 -4.83 -13.44
CA GLU A 112 -4.51 -4.32 -14.43
C GLU A 112 -5.32 -5.44 -15.10
N MET A 113 -4.64 -6.50 -15.55
CA MET A 113 -5.28 -7.57 -16.34
C MET A 113 -6.20 -8.46 -15.52
N ARG A 114 -5.99 -8.58 -14.20
CA ARG A 114 -6.81 -9.43 -13.33
C ARG A 114 -7.73 -8.64 -12.40
N GLY A 115 -7.55 -7.32 -12.29
CA GLY A 115 -8.35 -6.47 -11.43
C GLY A 115 -9.78 -6.33 -11.96
N THR A 116 -10.75 -6.28 -11.06
CA THR A 116 -12.15 -6.01 -11.43
C THR A 116 -12.34 -4.51 -11.63
N SER A 117 -12.84 -4.09 -12.79
CA SER A 117 -13.18 -2.69 -13.05
C SER A 117 -14.53 -2.32 -12.41
N ARG A 118 -14.67 -1.05 -12.03
CA ARG A 118 -15.93 -0.41 -11.62
C ARG A 118 -16.38 0.56 -12.70
N ASN A 119 -17.68 0.91 -12.70
CA ASN A 119 -18.33 1.74 -13.72
C ASN A 119 -17.65 3.11 -13.96
N LEU A 120 -16.97 3.67 -12.96
CA LEU A 120 -16.23 4.94 -13.08
C LEU A 120 -14.77 4.76 -13.51
N GLY A 121 -14.40 3.58 -13.98
CA GLY A 121 -13.09 3.28 -14.53
C GLY A 121 -12.00 3.06 -13.49
N ALA A 122 -12.29 3.02 -12.19
CA ALA A 122 -11.33 2.58 -11.18
C ALA A 122 -11.32 1.04 -11.07
N LEU A 123 -10.18 0.45 -10.70
CA LEU A 123 -10.17 -0.93 -10.25
C LEU A 123 -10.81 -1.05 -8.87
N ASP A 124 -11.22 -2.26 -8.52
CA ASP A 124 -11.64 -2.64 -7.18
C ASP A 124 -10.83 -3.83 -6.69
N LEU A 125 -9.70 -3.50 -6.08
CA LEU A 125 -8.80 -4.48 -5.49
C LEU A 125 -9.30 -4.85 -4.09
N ASN A 126 -9.02 -6.08 -3.67
CA ASN A 126 -9.28 -6.51 -2.31
C ASN A 126 -8.18 -7.45 -1.81
N ALA A 127 -8.18 -7.77 -0.51
CA ALA A 127 -7.16 -8.62 0.08
C ALA A 127 -7.12 -10.03 -0.52
N ASN A 128 -8.26 -10.59 -0.96
CA ASN A 128 -8.29 -11.91 -1.58
C ASN A 128 -7.65 -11.89 -2.97
N TYR A 129 -7.89 -10.83 -3.74
CA TYR A 129 -7.21 -10.59 -5.00
C TYR A 129 -5.69 -10.46 -4.82
N ILE A 130 -5.23 -9.66 -3.85
CA ILE A 130 -3.78 -9.49 -3.62
C ILE A 130 -3.11 -10.81 -3.19
N LYS A 131 -3.82 -11.71 -2.50
CA LYS A 131 -3.30 -13.04 -2.15
C LYS A 131 -3.06 -13.94 -3.36
N THR A 132 -3.75 -13.72 -4.47
CA THR A 132 -3.61 -14.50 -5.72
C THR A 132 -2.83 -13.75 -6.80
N LEU A 133 -2.31 -12.55 -6.47
CA LEU A 133 -1.50 -11.76 -7.38
C LEU A 133 -0.19 -12.49 -7.71
N LEU A 134 0.08 -12.67 -8.99
CA LEU A 134 1.34 -13.22 -9.46
C LEU A 134 2.39 -12.10 -9.48
N VAL A 135 3.54 -12.39 -8.86
CA VAL A 135 4.67 -11.47 -8.76
C VAL A 135 5.94 -12.21 -9.11
N LEU A 136 6.96 -11.46 -9.53
CA LEU A 136 8.29 -12.00 -9.81
C LEU A 136 8.88 -12.61 -8.52
N ASN A 137 9.41 -13.83 -8.63
CA ASN A 137 9.88 -14.60 -7.47
C ASN A 137 11.27 -14.09 -6.98
N PRO A 138 11.38 -13.45 -5.81
CA PRO A 138 12.65 -12.91 -5.33
C PRO A 138 13.73 -13.98 -5.11
N ALA A 139 13.36 -15.26 -4.93
CA ALA A 139 14.31 -16.35 -4.73
C ALA A 139 15.17 -16.67 -5.97
N LEU A 140 14.78 -16.18 -7.16
CA LEU A 140 15.55 -16.36 -8.40
C LEU A 140 16.66 -15.32 -8.58
N LEU A 141 16.74 -14.32 -7.70
CA LEU A 141 17.65 -13.20 -7.84
C LEU A 141 19.01 -13.48 -7.18
N THR A 142 20.08 -13.09 -7.87
CA THR A 142 21.41 -13.02 -7.26
C THR A 142 21.52 -11.82 -6.32
N VAL A 143 22.50 -11.85 -5.40
CA VAL A 143 22.80 -10.72 -4.51
C VAL A 143 23.08 -9.44 -5.30
N ASN A 144 23.81 -9.55 -6.42
CA ASN A 144 24.09 -8.42 -7.31
C ASN A 144 22.81 -7.88 -7.95
N SER A 145 21.94 -8.76 -8.45
CA SER A 145 20.65 -8.37 -9.03
C SER A 145 19.76 -7.63 -8.01
N ILE A 146 19.72 -8.11 -6.76
CA ILE A 146 18.98 -7.45 -5.68
C ILE A 146 19.51 -6.02 -5.46
N LYS A 147 20.84 -5.85 -5.40
CA LYS A 147 21.49 -4.55 -5.22
C LYS A 147 21.13 -3.58 -6.36
N GLU A 148 21.19 -4.04 -7.61
CA GLU A 148 20.87 -3.21 -8.78
C GLU A 148 19.37 -2.85 -8.85
N ILE A 149 18.47 -3.77 -8.51
CA ILE A 149 17.03 -3.49 -8.41
C ILE A 149 16.78 -2.41 -7.36
N LYS A 150 17.33 -2.55 -6.15
CA LYS A 150 17.16 -1.56 -5.09
C LYS A 150 17.74 -0.20 -5.45
N LYS A 151 18.89 -0.17 -6.11
CA LYS A 151 19.53 1.05 -6.60
C LYS A 151 18.66 1.76 -7.64
N SER A 152 18.19 1.04 -8.65
CA SER A 152 17.32 1.60 -9.69
C SER A 152 15.93 1.99 -9.17
N PHE A 153 15.47 1.40 -8.07
CA PHE A 153 14.22 1.76 -7.40
C PHE A 153 14.31 3.07 -6.58
N GLN A 154 15.51 3.49 -6.14
CA GLN A 154 15.66 4.68 -5.27
C GLN A 154 14.98 5.95 -5.82
N PRO A 155 15.15 6.35 -7.09
CA PRO A 155 14.57 7.59 -7.60
C PRO A 155 13.03 7.58 -7.56
N LEU A 156 12.41 6.41 -7.73
CA LEU A 156 10.96 6.25 -7.70
C LEU A 156 10.39 6.48 -6.29
N LYS A 157 11.18 6.26 -5.23
CA LYS A 157 10.77 6.48 -3.84
C LYS A 157 10.71 7.97 -3.47
N THR A 158 11.52 8.80 -4.12
CA THR A 158 11.70 10.21 -3.74
C THR A 158 10.88 11.18 -4.57
N ARG A 159 10.29 10.73 -5.69
CA ARG A 159 9.49 11.58 -6.57
C ARG A 159 7.99 11.34 -6.43
N LYS A 160 7.20 12.29 -6.93
CA LYS A 160 5.76 12.11 -7.08
C LYS A 160 5.48 11.04 -8.16
N ILE A 161 4.66 10.06 -7.81
CA ILE A 161 4.19 9.02 -8.72
C ILE A 161 3.14 9.62 -9.66
N LYS A 162 3.36 9.54 -10.96
CA LYS A 162 2.50 10.11 -12.00
C LYS A 162 1.44 9.09 -12.45
N PRO A 163 0.39 9.53 -13.18
CA PRO A 163 -0.46 8.62 -13.93
C PRO A 163 0.37 7.74 -14.85
N ILE A 164 -0.06 6.50 -15.07
CA ILE A 164 0.72 5.49 -15.79
C ILE A 164 1.18 5.97 -17.18
N PHE A 165 0.34 6.76 -17.87
CA PHE A 165 0.62 7.33 -19.19
C PHE A 165 1.87 8.22 -19.23
N GLU A 166 2.18 8.90 -18.12
CA GLU A 166 3.38 9.73 -17.98
C GLU A 166 4.51 9.01 -17.27
N GLU A 167 4.16 8.08 -16.39
CA GLU A 167 5.09 7.25 -15.63
C GLU A 167 5.97 6.41 -16.56
N VAL A 168 5.38 5.76 -17.57
CA VAL A 168 6.09 4.90 -18.54
C VAL A 168 7.09 5.67 -19.41
N LYS A 169 7.01 7.01 -19.44
CA LYS A 169 7.95 7.88 -20.17
C LYS A 169 9.11 8.36 -19.29
N GLN A 170 9.06 8.14 -17.98
CA GLN A 170 10.10 8.65 -17.08
C GLN A 170 11.40 7.83 -17.23
N PRO A 171 12.57 8.48 -17.38
CA PRO A 171 13.84 7.77 -17.53
C PRO A 171 14.17 6.83 -16.36
N ASP A 172 13.85 7.25 -15.13
CA ASP A 172 14.08 6.44 -13.93
C ASP A 172 13.20 5.19 -13.89
N ARG A 173 11.94 5.31 -14.31
CA ARG A 173 10.98 4.22 -14.44
C ARG A 173 11.43 3.22 -15.50
N ILE A 174 11.84 3.70 -16.67
CA ILE A 174 12.41 2.88 -17.74
C ILE A 174 13.63 2.11 -17.23
N ASN A 175 14.57 2.79 -16.57
CA ASN A 175 15.77 2.17 -16.01
C ASN A 175 15.42 1.10 -14.96
N PHE A 176 14.48 1.40 -14.06
CA PHE A 176 14.01 0.46 -13.04
C PHE A 176 13.41 -0.80 -13.67
N ASP A 177 12.45 -0.67 -14.59
CA ASP A 177 11.79 -1.82 -15.18
C ASP A 177 12.74 -2.64 -16.07
N LYS A 178 13.64 -2.01 -16.83
CA LYS A 178 14.72 -2.73 -17.55
C LYS A 178 15.60 -3.53 -16.60
N THR A 179 16.00 -2.93 -15.49
CA THR A 179 16.83 -3.59 -14.46
C THR A 179 16.13 -4.82 -13.90
N VAL A 180 14.83 -4.71 -13.60
CA VAL A 180 14.02 -5.84 -13.14
C VAL A 180 13.95 -6.93 -14.23
N LEU A 181 13.60 -6.60 -15.48
CA LEU A 181 13.51 -7.60 -16.56
C LEU A 181 14.83 -8.35 -16.75
N LYS A 182 15.94 -7.62 -16.84
CA LYS A 182 17.29 -8.19 -16.98
C LYS A 182 17.65 -9.11 -15.81
N ALA A 183 17.31 -8.72 -14.59
CA ALA A 183 17.58 -9.50 -13.39
C ALA A 183 16.87 -10.87 -13.37
N PHE A 184 15.75 -11.00 -14.10
CA PHE A 184 15.01 -12.24 -14.29
C PHE A 184 15.32 -12.95 -15.62
N GLY A 185 16.34 -12.51 -16.36
CA GLY A 185 16.71 -13.10 -17.65
C GLY A 185 15.72 -12.81 -18.78
N ILE A 186 14.85 -11.80 -18.59
CA ILE A 186 13.86 -11.39 -19.60
C ILE A 186 14.50 -10.33 -20.50
N ASN A 187 14.34 -10.46 -21.82
CA ASN A 187 14.85 -9.49 -22.77
C ASN A 187 14.19 -8.12 -22.57
N GLU A 188 15.00 -7.09 -22.32
CA GLU A 188 14.50 -5.73 -22.06
C GLU A 188 13.81 -5.07 -23.27
N SER A 189 14.00 -5.60 -24.48
CA SER A 189 13.34 -5.07 -25.70
C SER A 189 11.82 -5.15 -25.63
N ILE A 190 11.26 -6.06 -24.82
CA ILE A 190 9.81 -6.19 -24.64
C ILE A 190 9.20 -5.05 -23.83
N LEU A 191 10.01 -4.23 -23.15
CA LEU A 191 9.51 -3.22 -22.23
C LEU A 191 8.56 -2.22 -22.91
N THR A 192 8.87 -1.82 -24.15
CA THR A 192 8.01 -0.93 -24.93
C THR A 192 6.63 -1.54 -25.14
N SER A 193 6.56 -2.83 -25.48
CA SER A 193 5.29 -3.55 -25.65
C SER A 193 4.53 -3.69 -24.33
N LEU A 194 5.22 -3.96 -23.21
CA LEU A 194 4.59 -4.01 -21.89
C LEU A 194 3.99 -2.66 -21.49
N TYR A 195 4.69 -1.56 -21.75
CA TYR A 195 4.18 -0.21 -21.49
C TYR A 195 2.99 0.15 -22.36
N GLN A 196 3.04 -0.19 -23.65
CA GLN A 196 1.91 0.00 -24.56
C GLN A 196 0.70 -0.81 -24.13
N LEU A 197 0.89 -2.08 -23.76
CA LEU A 197 -0.18 -2.96 -23.28
C LEU A 197 -0.83 -2.42 -22.01
N LEU A 198 -0.03 -2.10 -20.98
CA LEU A 198 -0.55 -1.55 -19.73
C LEU A 198 -1.26 -0.21 -19.96
N SER A 199 -0.66 0.70 -20.72
CA SER A 199 -1.26 2.01 -21.01
C SER A 199 -2.58 1.85 -21.78
N THR A 200 -2.66 0.92 -22.72
CA THR A 200 -3.88 0.68 -23.49
C THR A 200 -4.98 0.06 -22.62
N ALA A 201 -4.64 -0.93 -21.80
CA ALA A 201 -5.58 -1.55 -20.86
C ALA A 201 -6.15 -0.51 -19.88
N VAL A 202 -5.28 0.30 -19.27
CA VAL A 202 -5.69 1.37 -18.36
C VAL A 202 -6.55 2.41 -19.09
N ARG A 203 -6.15 2.85 -20.29
CA ARG A 203 -6.94 3.80 -21.09
C ARG A 203 -8.34 3.25 -21.35
N ASN A 204 -8.43 2.02 -21.83
CA ASN A 204 -9.71 1.38 -22.12
C ASN A 204 -10.59 1.32 -20.87
N ARG A 205 -10.03 0.94 -19.71
CA ARG A 205 -10.76 0.88 -18.45
C ARG A 205 -11.26 2.26 -18.01
N VAL A 206 -10.42 3.29 -18.04
CA VAL A 206 -10.79 4.62 -17.52
C VAL A 206 -11.80 5.34 -18.40
N THR A 207 -11.82 5.06 -19.71
CA THR A 207 -12.78 5.62 -20.68
C THR A 207 -14.02 4.75 -20.88
N MET A 208 -14.17 3.61 -20.19
CA MET A 208 -15.37 2.77 -20.30
C MET A 208 -16.67 3.52 -20.04
N LYS A 209 -16.67 4.51 -19.13
CA LYS A 209 -17.85 5.33 -18.80
C LYS A 209 -18.32 6.23 -19.96
N GLU A 210 -17.46 6.45 -20.95
CA GLU A 210 -17.69 7.31 -22.12
C GLU A 210 -18.21 6.49 -23.32
N ARG A 211 -18.34 5.18 -23.16
CA ARG A 211 -18.91 4.24 -24.13
C ARG A 211 -20.28 3.79 -23.68
#